data_AF-A0A2G9UMT3-F1
#
_entry.id   AF-A0A2G9UMT3-F1
#
_cell.length_a   1.000
_cell.length_b   1.000
_cell.length_c   1.000
_cell.angle_alpha   90.00
_cell.angle_beta   90.00
_cell.angle_gamma   90.00
#
_symmetry.space_group_name_H-M   'P 1'
#
loop_
_entity.id
_entity.type
_entity.pdbx_description
1 polymer ?
#
loop_
_entity_poly.entity_id
_entity_poly.type
_entity_poly.pdbx_seq_one_letter_code
_entity_poly.pdbx_strand_id
1 'polypeptide(L)'
;MIPADDIRKLREDSPKNLATLCYKTLEKLQHARDHPNELSERKVINCIRLLTRLMPYMFEDAEWRGYYWASIPTGDGQVPMASVLLSILGDLLFCPGFTVGGVKEKVNDLSSLETCELIWEAGVGFANKPVSSAQLDQNRTEVLKLLLTCFSEVIYAPVTDESRLRWVSRFTSAENRHVLPLFTSLLNVVCAYNPVGLGLPYNYLLFNDYREPLVEVALQVLIVCLDKDSPPQADESGHSDNYFINYLGRIHREEDFDFMLKGMTRLLSNPLQSTYLPNSAKKINFHQELLVLLWKCCEYNQKFMFYVLKTSDVLEILVPILYHITESRNDPSEFLAVLYKILARVGLIHMGVFLVLLLSGERNFGVRLNKPYIAKAAIDIQAFTGNSNLIYTIIRKRQVFYQLANLPTDAASISKSLSGRKGKDWVPTAEWADQWKSKLPLQTIMRLLQVLVPQVEKICIDKGLTDESEILKFLQHGTLVGLLPVPHPILVRKYQANAGTNHWFRTYMWGVIYLRNTDPPIWYDTEVKLFEIQ
;
A
#
# COMPACT_ATOMS: atom_id res chain seq x y z
N MET A 1 13.68 17.80 22.44
CA MET A 1 13.66 18.23 21.02
C MET A 1 13.18 19.67 20.94
N ILE A 2 13.51 20.42 19.89
CA ILE A 2 13.05 21.81 19.71
C ILE A 2 11.51 21.81 19.56
N PRO A 3 10.76 22.57 20.38
CA PRO A 3 9.30 22.69 20.27
C PRO A 3 8.84 23.17 18.89
N ALA A 4 7.63 22.79 18.48
CA ALA A 4 7.06 23.16 17.19
C ALA A 4 6.91 24.68 17.04
N ASP A 5 6.34 25.33 18.06
CA ASP A 5 6.15 26.78 18.10
C ASP A 5 7.48 27.56 17.97
N ASP A 6 8.56 27.05 18.55
CA ASP A 6 9.87 27.69 18.47
C ASP A 6 10.44 27.62 17.04
N ILE A 7 10.18 26.53 16.31
CA ILE A 7 10.60 26.39 14.91
C ILE A 7 9.78 27.32 14.01
N ARG A 8 8.45 27.42 14.23
CA ARG A 8 7.59 28.35 13.48
C ARG A 8 7.96 29.81 13.74
N LYS A 9 8.19 30.19 15.01
CA LYS A 9 8.71 31.52 15.35
C LYS A 9 10.06 31.78 14.70
N LEU A 10 10.99 30.82 14.71
CA LEU A 10 12.28 30.99 14.03
C LEU A 10 12.12 31.18 12.51
N ARG A 11 11.16 30.48 11.89
CA ARG A 11 10.81 30.62 10.46
C ARG A 11 10.25 31.99 10.14
N GLU A 12 9.36 32.52 10.98
CA GLU A 12 8.61 33.76 10.76
C GLU A 12 9.39 35.00 11.20
N ASP A 13 9.93 34.99 12.42
CA ASP A 13 10.60 36.15 13.03
C ASP A 13 12.06 36.28 12.58
N SER A 14 12.68 35.18 12.13
CA SER A 14 14.12 35.13 11.83
C SER A 14 14.49 34.18 10.67
N PRO A 15 13.87 34.34 9.47
CA PRO A 15 14.04 33.42 8.34
C PRO A 15 15.49 33.26 7.88
N LYS A 16 16.30 34.33 7.94
CA LYS A 16 17.73 34.28 7.60
C LYS A 16 18.54 33.39 8.55
N ASN A 17 18.17 33.35 9.83
CA ASN A 17 18.83 32.49 10.82
C ASN A 17 18.47 31.02 10.59
N LEU A 18 17.20 30.72 10.27
CA LEU A 18 16.78 29.37 9.89
C LEU A 18 17.49 28.88 8.64
N ALA A 19 17.53 29.69 7.58
CA ALA A 19 18.23 29.36 6.34
C ALA A 19 19.73 29.09 6.60
N THR A 20 20.38 29.95 7.41
CA THR A 20 21.77 29.77 7.81
C THR A 20 21.99 28.49 8.61
N LEU A 21 21.08 28.14 9.52
CA LEU A 21 21.14 26.91 10.30
C LEU A 21 21.05 25.67 9.38
N CYS A 22 20.09 25.64 8.47
CA CYS A 22 19.95 24.55 7.49
C CYS A 22 21.18 24.42 6.59
N TYR A 23 21.68 25.55 6.06
CA TYR A 23 22.87 25.58 5.21
C TYR A 23 24.13 25.12 5.96
N LYS A 24 24.37 25.61 7.17
CA LYS A 24 25.52 25.21 8.00
C LYS A 24 25.43 23.74 8.41
N THR A 25 24.23 23.22 8.62
CA THR A 25 24.01 21.79 8.89
C THR A 25 24.36 20.94 7.66
N LEU A 26 23.94 21.38 6.47
CA LEU A 26 24.31 20.76 5.19
C LEU A 26 25.83 20.78 4.97
N GLU A 27 26.51 21.91 5.19
CA GLU A 27 27.97 22.01 5.10
C GLU A 27 28.68 21.01 6.02
N LYS A 28 28.15 20.75 7.23
CA LYS A 28 28.72 19.74 8.14
C LYS A 28 28.55 18.32 7.63
N LEU A 29 27.41 18.00 7.00
CA LEU A 29 27.21 16.71 6.34
C LEU A 29 28.12 16.57 5.12
N GLN A 30 28.26 17.63 4.33
CA GLN A 30 29.17 17.68 3.18
C GLN A 30 30.63 17.46 3.62
N HIS A 31 31.08 18.14 4.67
CA HIS A 31 32.43 17.93 5.21
C HIS A 31 32.64 16.47 5.65
N ALA A 32 31.64 15.82 6.25
CA ALA A 32 31.73 14.42 6.65
C ALA A 32 31.81 13.47 5.45
N ARG A 33 31.09 13.78 4.37
CA ARG A 33 31.16 13.07 3.09
C ARG A 33 32.52 13.23 2.43
N ASP A 34 33.06 14.43 2.41
CA ASP A 34 34.32 14.76 1.73
C ASP A 34 35.55 14.29 2.54
N HIS A 35 35.41 14.08 3.85
CA HIS A 35 36.46 13.60 4.76
C HIS A 35 35.98 12.37 5.57
N PRO A 36 35.66 11.24 4.91
CA PRO A 36 35.03 10.08 5.56
C PRO A 36 35.89 9.45 6.66
N ASN A 37 37.22 9.54 6.56
CA ASN A 37 38.15 9.03 7.57
C ASN A 37 38.18 9.87 8.87
N GLU A 38 37.71 11.12 8.82
CA GLU A 38 37.61 12.04 9.97
C GLU A 38 36.17 12.17 10.47
N LEU A 39 35.26 11.37 9.91
CA LEU A 39 33.84 11.41 10.21
C LEU A 39 33.59 11.14 11.69
N SER A 40 32.89 12.08 12.33
CA SER A 40 32.38 11.89 13.69
C SER A 40 30.93 11.45 13.62
N GLU A 41 30.67 10.17 13.93
CA GLU A 41 29.34 9.57 13.89
C GLU A 41 28.30 10.43 14.63
N ARG A 42 28.60 10.81 15.87
CA ARG A 42 27.73 11.64 16.70
C ARG A 42 27.39 12.98 16.04
N LYS A 43 28.35 13.64 15.39
CA LYS A 43 28.11 14.93 14.71
C LYS A 43 27.21 14.75 13.50
N VAL A 44 27.45 13.72 12.69
CA VAL A 44 26.65 13.42 11.50
C VAL A 44 25.20 13.08 11.90
N ILE A 45 25.01 12.18 12.87
CA ILE A 45 23.68 11.80 13.36
C ILE A 45 22.94 13.00 13.96
N ASN A 46 23.62 13.89 14.68
CA ASN A 46 22.99 15.11 15.19
C ASN A 46 22.53 16.06 14.07
N CYS A 47 23.33 16.20 13.00
CA CYS A 47 22.96 17.01 11.84
C CYS A 47 21.75 16.41 11.11
N ILE A 48 21.74 15.08 10.95
CA ILE A 48 20.61 14.34 10.36
C ILE A 48 19.34 14.58 11.17
N ARG A 49 19.38 14.34 12.49
CA ARG A 49 18.23 14.54 13.38
C ARG A 49 17.73 15.98 13.41
N LEU A 50 18.64 16.95 13.33
CA LEU A 50 18.26 18.37 13.26
C LEU A 50 17.49 18.66 11.99
N LEU A 51 17.96 18.21 10.81
CA LEU A 51 17.23 18.41 9.56
C LEU A 51 15.90 17.64 9.53
N THR A 52 15.89 16.39 10.02
CA THR A 52 14.67 15.58 10.17
C THR A 52 13.60 16.32 10.98
N ARG A 53 14.02 17.09 11.99
CA ARG A 53 13.13 17.89 12.83
C ARG A 53 12.68 19.19 12.18
N LEU A 54 13.54 19.88 11.43
CA LEU A 54 13.26 21.22 10.89
C LEU A 54 12.48 21.19 9.57
N MET A 55 12.81 20.27 8.66
CA MET A 55 12.27 20.24 7.30
C MET A 55 10.73 20.19 7.23
N PRO A 56 10.01 19.40 8.06
CA PRO A 56 8.56 19.37 8.05
C PRO A 56 7.91 20.75 8.23
N TYR A 57 8.41 21.56 9.15
CA TYR A 57 7.92 22.92 9.41
C TYR A 57 8.26 23.89 8.27
N MET A 58 9.33 23.63 7.52
CA MET A 58 9.63 24.41 6.33
C MET A 58 8.64 24.06 5.20
N PHE A 59 8.16 22.82 5.11
CA PHE A 59 7.23 22.42 4.06
C PHE A 59 5.80 22.96 4.22
N GLU A 60 5.39 23.36 5.43
CA GLU A 60 4.10 24.02 5.67
C GLU A 60 3.91 25.29 4.80
N ASP A 61 5.02 26.00 4.51
CA ASP A 61 5.05 27.24 3.74
C ASP A 61 5.51 27.00 2.29
N ALA A 62 4.79 27.56 1.32
CA ALA A 62 5.08 27.42 -0.11
C ALA A 62 6.43 28.03 -0.52
N GLU A 63 6.84 29.16 0.06
CA GLU A 63 8.12 29.81 -0.26
C GLU A 63 9.30 28.95 0.22
N TRP A 64 9.17 28.37 1.40
CA TRP A 64 10.16 27.47 1.98
C TRP A 64 10.25 26.11 1.28
N ARG A 65 9.18 25.61 0.68
CA ARG A 65 9.26 24.50 -0.28
C ARG A 65 10.21 24.86 -1.43
N GLY A 66 10.14 26.09 -1.96
CA GLY A 66 11.04 26.57 -3.01
C GLY A 66 12.51 26.68 -2.57
N TYR A 67 12.79 27.00 -1.31
CA TYR A 67 14.13 27.24 -0.77
C TYR A 67 15.14 26.12 -1.06
N TYR A 68 14.78 24.85 -0.81
CA TYR A 68 15.68 23.72 -1.07
C TYR A 68 15.96 23.51 -2.57
N TRP A 69 15.08 24.00 -3.42
CA TRP A 69 15.19 23.86 -4.86
C TRP A 69 15.81 25.09 -5.55
N ALA A 70 16.18 26.10 -4.77
CA ALA A 70 16.98 27.23 -5.24
C ALA A 70 18.47 26.83 -5.36
N SER A 71 19.18 27.47 -6.30
CA SER A 71 20.61 27.27 -6.50
C SER A 71 21.43 27.81 -5.33
N ILE A 72 22.54 27.13 -5.00
CA ILE A 72 23.43 27.54 -3.91
C ILE A 72 24.21 28.80 -4.33
N PRO A 73 24.24 29.89 -3.53
CA PRO A 73 24.87 31.15 -3.90
C PRO A 73 26.40 31.11 -4.13
N THR A 74 27.09 30.07 -3.68
CA THR A 74 28.56 30.02 -3.56
C THR A 74 29.25 28.90 -4.36
N GLY A 75 28.54 28.22 -5.27
CA GLY A 75 29.10 27.12 -6.10
C GLY A 75 29.20 27.45 -7.60
N ASP A 76 30.05 26.70 -8.31
CA ASP A 76 30.34 26.83 -9.76
C ASP A 76 29.17 26.44 -10.71
N GLY A 77 27.92 26.41 -10.24
CA GLY A 77 26.78 26.11 -11.11
C GLY A 77 25.44 25.86 -10.40
N GLN A 78 24.37 25.92 -11.19
CA GLN A 78 22.92 25.93 -10.89
C GLN A 78 22.34 24.75 -10.06
N VAL A 79 23.13 23.99 -9.30
CA VAL A 79 22.65 22.78 -8.61
C VAL A 79 21.81 23.15 -7.38
N PRO A 80 20.57 22.63 -7.25
CA PRO A 80 19.73 22.88 -6.09
C PRO A 80 20.26 22.27 -4.79
N MET A 81 19.98 22.90 -3.66
CA MET A 81 20.34 22.39 -2.32
C MET A 81 19.78 20.98 -2.06
N ALA A 82 18.57 20.70 -2.54
CA ALA A 82 17.92 19.40 -2.48
C ALA A 82 18.77 18.31 -3.15
N SER A 83 19.28 18.57 -4.35
CA SER A 83 20.14 17.63 -5.09
C SER A 83 21.45 17.36 -4.37
N VAL A 84 22.06 18.40 -3.78
CA VAL A 84 23.28 18.25 -2.97
C VAL A 84 23.01 17.42 -1.72
N LEU A 85 21.92 17.70 -1.00
CA LEU A 85 21.52 16.94 0.18
C LEU A 85 21.28 15.46 -0.17
N LEU A 86 20.50 15.16 -1.21
CA LEU A 86 20.25 13.78 -1.64
C LEU A 86 21.53 13.05 -2.03
N SER A 87 22.48 13.73 -2.70
CA SER A 87 23.79 13.15 -3.02
C SER A 87 24.58 12.83 -1.76
N ILE A 88 24.67 13.76 -0.81
CA ILE A 88 25.39 13.56 0.46
C ILE A 88 24.79 12.39 1.22
N LEU A 89 23.45 12.31 1.35
CA LEU A 89 22.79 11.21 2.04
C LEU A 89 23.00 9.87 1.33
N GLY A 90 22.99 9.86 -0.01
CA GLY A 90 23.32 8.67 -0.79
C GLY A 90 24.75 8.18 -0.54
N ASP A 91 25.73 9.08 -0.52
CA ASP A 91 27.13 8.74 -0.22
C ASP A 91 27.30 8.27 1.23
N LEU A 92 26.67 8.94 2.20
CA LEU A 92 26.68 8.55 3.60
C LEU A 92 26.04 7.18 3.85
N LEU A 93 25.06 6.77 3.03
CA LEU A 93 24.42 5.45 3.10
C LEU A 93 25.36 4.30 2.71
N PHE A 94 26.46 4.56 2.01
CA PHE A 94 27.51 3.58 1.71
C PHE A 94 28.87 3.96 2.27
N CYS A 95 28.92 4.85 3.26
CA CYS A 95 30.18 5.30 3.86
C CYS A 95 30.77 4.20 4.76
N PRO A 96 31.98 3.70 4.46
CA PRO A 96 32.64 2.69 5.28
C PRO A 96 32.89 3.16 6.70
N GLY A 97 32.68 2.27 7.68
CA GLY A 97 32.79 2.57 9.10
C GLY A 97 31.62 3.37 9.68
N PHE A 98 30.74 3.94 8.85
CA PHE A 98 29.54 4.64 9.29
C PHE A 98 28.26 3.83 9.01
N THR A 99 28.00 3.43 7.77
CA THR A 99 26.82 2.62 7.40
C THR A 99 27.16 1.30 6.72
N VAL A 100 28.41 1.07 6.32
CA VAL A 100 28.86 -0.22 5.77
C VAL A 100 30.13 -0.68 6.48
N GLY A 101 30.25 -2.00 6.68
CA GLY A 101 31.39 -2.63 7.34
C GLY A 101 32.19 -3.49 6.37
N GLY A 102 33.34 -4.00 6.82
CA GLY A 102 34.15 -4.98 6.07
C GLY A 102 35.16 -4.39 5.08
N VAL A 103 35.15 -3.07 4.84
CA VAL A 103 36.18 -2.38 4.05
C VAL A 103 37.41 -2.14 4.94
N LYS A 104 38.55 -2.74 4.60
CA LYS A 104 39.80 -2.64 5.38
C LYS A 104 40.64 -1.42 5.01
N GLU A 105 40.52 -0.93 3.78
CA GLU A 105 41.31 0.19 3.28
C GLU A 105 40.66 1.52 3.66
N LYS A 106 41.50 2.53 3.92
CA LYS A 106 41.02 3.90 4.14
C LYS A 106 40.52 4.45 2.82
N VAL A 107 39.26 4.86 2.81
CA VAL A 107 38.63 5.47 1.64
C VAL A 107 38.75 6.98 1.81
N ASN A 108 39.41 7.66 0.87
CA ASN A 108 39.55 9.12 0.91
C ASN A 108 38.46 9.83 0.12
N ASP A 109 37.90 9.16 -0.89
CA ASP A 109 36.84 9.70 -1.73
C ASP A 109 35.70 8.68 -1.83
N LEU A 110 34.52 9.06 -1.33
CA LEU A 110 33.32 8.22 -1.44
C LEU A 110 32.84 8.07 -2.89
N SER A 111 33.21 9.02 -3.76
CA SER A 111 32.84 8.99 -5.18
C SER A 111 33.55 7.88 -5.97
N SER A 112 34.68 7.36 -5.48
CA SER A 112 35.36 6.23 -6.15
C SER A 112 34.81 4.86 -5.75
N LEU A 113 33.87 4.78 -4.80
CA LEU A 113 33.36 3.50 -4.28
C LEU A 113 32.47 2.75 -5.28
N GLU A 114 32.74 1.46 -5.45
CA GLU A 114 31.87 0.51 -6.13
C GLU A 114 30.73 0.08 -5.19
N THR A 115 29.68 0.90 -5.09
CA THR A 115 28.61 0.70 -4.11
C THR A 115 27.75 -0.54 -4.34
N CYS A 116 27.79 -1.14 -5.54
CA CYS A 116 27.17 -2.44 -5.82
C CYS A 116 27.77 -3.59 -5.01
N GLU A 117 29.02 -3.47 -4.54
CA GLU A 117 29.65 -4.46 -3.65
C GLU A 117 29.28 -4.26 -2.18
N LEU A 118 28.62 -3.15 -1.86
CA LEU A 118 28.33 -2.69 -0.49
C LEU A 118 26.83 -2.79 -0.14
N ILE A 119 26.08 -3.63 -0.87
CA ILE A 119 24.66 -3.89 -0.62
C ILE A 119 24.45 -4.45 0.79
N TRP A 120 23.39 -4.02 1.49
CA TRP A 120 23.25 -4.23 2.94
C TRP A 120 22.72 -5.61 3.38
N GLU A 121 22.25 -6.42 2.43
CA GLU A 121 21.68 -7.74 2.70
C GLU A 121 21.70 -8.61 1.43
N ALA A 122 21.92 -9.91 1.61
CA ALA A 122 21.86 -10.89 0.52
C ALA A 122 20.40 -11.12 0.07
N GLY A 123 20.21 -11.40 -1.22
CA GLY A 123 18.90 -11.59 -1.82
C GLY A 123 18.92 -11.35 -3.32
N VAL A 124 17.94 -10.59 -3.81
CA VAL A 124 17.81 -10.26 -5.24
C VAL A 124 19.08 -9.58 -5.72
N GLY A 125 19.68 -10.10 -6.79
CA GLY A 125 20.84 -9.48 -7.44
C GLY A 125 22.12 -9.39 -6.61
N PHE A 126 22.16 -9.95 -5.39
CA PHE A 126 23.35 -9.89 -4.53
C PHE A 126 23.42 -11.09 -3.59
N ALA A 127 24.45 -11.94 -3.76
CA ALA A 127 24.59 -13.19 -3.00
C ALA A 127 25.41 -13.05 -1.71
N ASN A 128 26.28 -12.04 -1.62
CA ASN A 128 27.21 -11.91 -0.50
C ASN A 128 26.45 -11.42 0.73
N LYS A 129 26.60 -12.13 1.86
CA LYS A 129 26.02 -11.70 3.13
C LYS A 129 26.96 -10.74 3.86
N PRO A 130 26.61 -9.45 4.03
CA PRO A 130 27.45 -8.50 4.73
C PRO A 130 27.53 -8.78 6.23
N VAL A 131 28.51 -8.17 6.90
CA VAL A 131 28.63 -8.22 8.36
C VAL A 131 27.44 -7.51 8.99
N SER A 132 26.72 -8.21 9.87
CA SER A 132 25.64 -7.63 10.67
C SER A 132 26.22 -6.76 11.80
N SER A 133 25.70 -5.55 11.95
CA SER A 133 26.09 -4.63 13.02
C SER A 133 24.91 -3.73 13.38
N ALA A 134 24.51 -3.76 14.64
CA ALA A 134 23.42 -2.93 15.17
C ALA A 134 23.73 -1.43 15.00
N GLN A 135 24.99 -1.02 15.14
CA GLN A 135 25.39 0.38 14.97
C GLN A 135 25.22 0.84 13.52
N LEU A 136 25.64 0.01 12.55
CA LEU A 136 25.47 0.33 11.13
C LEU A 136 23.99 0.43 10.77
N ASP A 137 23.15 -0.45 11.33
CA ASP A 137 21.71 -0.44 11.10
C ASP A 137 21.03 0.79 11.72
N GLN A 138 21.46 1.22 12.90
CA GLN A 138 20.99 2.47 13.51
C GLN A 138 21.38 3.69 12.66
N ASN A 139 22.63 3.75 12.20
CA ASN A 139 23.10 4.84 11.34
C ASN A 139 22.32 4.89 10.00
N ARG A 140 22.12 3.73 9.35
CA ARG A 140 21.26 3.61 8.15
C ARG A 140 19.84 4.10 8.43
N THR A 141 19.27 3.71 9.56
CA THR A 141 17.91 4.09 9.97
C THR A 141 17.76 5.61 10.05
N GLU A 142 18.70 6.29 10.70
CA GLU A 142 18.67 7.76 10.85
C GLU A 142 18.78 8.47 9.50
N VAL A 143 19.69 8.01 8.62
CA VAL A 143 19.85 8.58 7.27
C VAL A 143 18.58 8.37 6.43
N LEU A 144 17.98 7.17 6.48
CA LEU A 144 16.74 6.87 5.77
C LEU A 144 15.54 7.67 6.31
N LYS A 145 15.49 7.97 7.62
CA LYS A 145 14.46 8.85 8.20
C LYS A 145 14.55 10.27 7.65
N LEU A 146 15.76 10.81 7.46
CA LEU A 146 15.94 12.11 6.81
C LEU A 146 15.55 12.06 5.33
N LEU A 147 15.87 11.00 4.60
CA LEU A 147 15.39 10.82 3.22
C LEU A 147 13.86 10.78 3.14
N LEU A 148 13.23 9.99 4.02
CA LEU A 148 11.78 9.93 4.12
C LEU A 148 11.17 11.30 4.46
N THR A 149 11.84 12.06 5.32
CA THR A 149 11.45 13.45 5.64
C THR A 149 11.53 14.33 4.39
N CYS A 150 12.60 14.25 3.59
CA CYS A 150 12.70 14.98 2.31
C CYS A 150 11.55 14.62 1.36
N PHE A 151 11.21 13.34 1.25
CA PHE A 151 10.12 12.87 0.38
C PHE A 151 8.73 13.29 0.85
N SER A 152 8.59 13.68 2.12
CA SER A 152 7.31 14.04 2.70
C SER A 152 6.76 15.39 2.23
N GLU A 153 7.48 16.18 1.43
CA GLU A 153 6.96 17.44 0.88
C GLU A 153 5.58 17.27 0.21
N VAL A 154 5.33 16.11 -0.41
CA VAL A 154 4.06 15.74 -1.05
C VAL A 154 2.85 15.80 -0.12
N ILE A 155 3.04 15.66 1.20
CA ILE A 155 1.93 15.72 2.16
C ILE A 155 1.54 17.17 2.52
N TYR A 156 2.39 18.14 2.18
CA TYR A 156 2.18 19.58 2.40
C TYR A 156 1.82 20.33 1.12
N ALA A 157 2.15 19.77 -0.05
CA ALA A 157 1.83 20.33 -1.35
C ALA A 157 0.37 20.06 -1.74
N PRO A 158 -0.33 21.01 -2.39
CA PRO A 158 -1.68 20.77 -2.88
C PRO A 158 -1.68 19.72 -3.99
N VAL A 159 -2.81 19.02 -4.17
CA VAL A 159 -2.93 17.92 -5.15
C VAL A 159 -2.64 18.38 -6.59
N THR A 160 -2.90 19.65 -6.89
CA THR A 160 -2.67 20.31 -8.17
C THR A 160 -1.21 20.68 -8.45
N ASP A 161 -0.32 20.57 -7.45
CA ASP A 161 1.10 20.89 -7.61
C ASP A 161 1.82 19.75 -8.33
N GLU A 162 2.18 19.96 -9.60
CA GLU A 162 2.92 18.98 -10.41
C GLU A 162 4.33 18.70 -9.87
N SER A 163 4.87 19.58 -9.03
CA SER A 163 6.21 19.45 -8.48
C SER A 163 6.26 18.62 -7.18
N ARG A 164 5.11 18.16 -6.68
CA ARG A 164 4.97 17.47 -5.38
C ARG A 164 5.84 16.22 -5.18
N LEU A 165 6.26 15.54 -6.25
CA LEU A 165 7.17 14.37 -6.18
C LEU A 165 8.62 14.68 -6.56
N ARG A 166 9.02 15.93 -6.72
CA ARG A 166 10.37 16.32 -7.20
C ARG A 166 11.52 15.71 -6.40
N TRP A 167 11.39 15.55 -5.08
CA TRP A 167 12.41 14.87 -4.27
C TRP A 167 12.56 13.40 -4.64
N VAL A 168 11.44 12.68 -4.75
CA VAL A 168 11.41 11.26 -5.12
C VAL A 168 11.91 11.09 -6.55
N SER A 169 11.41 11.90 -7.49
CA SER A 169 11.84 11.90 -8.89
C SER A 169 13.35 12.13 -9.03
N ARG A 170 13.92 13.11 -8.32
CA ARG A 170 15.36 13.35 -8.35
C ARG A 170 16.16 12.19 -7.75
N PHE A 171 15.67 11.59 -6.67
CA PHE A 171 16.35 10.49 -5.98
C PHE A 171 16.32 9.18 -6.76
N THR A 172 15.23 8.90 -7.49
CA THR A 172 15.07 7.68 -8.28
C THR A 172 15.55 7.83 -9.73
N SER A 173 16.06 8.99 -10.11
CA SER A 173 16.61 9.25 -11.45
C SER A 173 18.00 8.62 -11.67
N ALA A 174 18.43 8.61 -12.94
CA ALA A 174 19.78 8.19 -13.35
C ALA A 174 20.90 9.04 -12.72
N GLU A 175 20.61 10.27 -12.31
CA GLU A 175 21.58 11.18 -11.70
C GLU A 175 21.99 10.74 -10.28
N ASN A 176 21.26 9.80 -9.67
CA ASN A 176 21.67 9.16 -8.43
C ASN A 176 22.54 7.93 -8.73
N ARG A 177 23.86 8.06 -8.59
CA ARG A 177 24.83 6.96 -8.74
C ARG A 177 24.52 5.72 -7.88
N HIS A 178 23.81 5.90 -6.77
CA HIS A 178 23.51 4.83 -5.80
C HIS A 178 22.14 4.18 -6.02
N VAL A 179 21.41 4.57 -7.08
CA VAL A 179 20.02 4.17 -7.29
C VAL A 179 19.81 2.65 -7.30
N LEU A 180 20.70 1.91 -7.96
CA LEU A 180 20.67 0.44 -7.99
C LEU A 180 21.01 -0.20 -6.64
N PRO A 181 22.18 0.05 -6.02
CA PRO A 181 22.52 -0.59 -4.74
C PRO A 181 21.56 -0.20 -3.61
N LEU A 182 20.95 1.00 -3.66
CA LEU A 182 19.89 1.39 -2.72
C LEU A 182 18.61 0.58 -2.94
N PHE A 183 18.12 0.49 -4.18
CA PHE A 183 16.96 -0.34 -4.50
C PHE A 183 17.16 -1.78 -3.99
N THR A 184 18.31 -2.38 -4.32
CA THR A 184 18.62 -3.75 -3.93
C THR A 184 18.75 -3.91 -2.41
N SER A 185 19.42 -2.97 -1.73
CA SER A 185 19.58 -3.02 -0.28
C SER A 185 18.24 -2.90 0.45
N LEU A 186 17.38 -1.96 0.05
CA LEU A 186 16.07 -1.75 0.65
C LEU A 186 15.18 -2.99 0.47
N LEU A 187 15.11 -3.54 -0.75
CA LEU A 187 14.32 -4.74 -1.04
C LEU A 187 14.82 -5.95 -0.24
N ASN A 188 16.13 -6.20 -0.25
CA ASN A 188 16.71 -7.38 0.41
C ASN A 188 16.59 -7.30 1.92
N VAL A 189 16.81 -6.13 2.53
CA VAL A 189 16.62 -5.92 3.98
C VAL A 189 15.20 -6.30 4.40
N VAL A 190 14.19 -5.86 3.64
CA VAL A 190 12.78 -6.18 3.93
C VAL A 190 12.50 -7.67 3.72
N CYS A 191 12.83 -8.22 2.55
CA CYS A 191 12.50 -9.60 2.20
C CYS A 191 13.30 -10.64 3.01
N ALA A 192 14.48 -10.31 3.52
CA ALA A 192 15.29 -11.20 4.36
C ALA A 192 14.91 -11.15 5.85
N TYR A 193 14.18 -10.12 6.30
CA TYR A 193 13.89 -9.92 7.72
C TYR A 193 13.06 -11.06 8.32
N ASN A 194 13.48 -11.57 9.47
CA ASN A 194 12.80 -12.65 10.18
C ASN A 194 12.48 -12.22 11.63
N PRO A 195 11.21 -11.87 11.95
CA PRO A 195 10.82 -11.40 13.28
C PRO A 195 10.86 -12.50 14.34
N VAL A 196 10.91 -13.77 13.94
CA VAL A 196 10.95 -14.92 14.86
C VAL A 196 12.38 -15.18 15.37
N GLY A 197 13.40 -14.73 14.64
CA GLY A 197 14.80 -14.93 15.01
C GLY A 197 15.16 -16.41 15.18
N LEU A 198 15.62 -16.78 16.39
CA LEU A 198 16.01 -18.15 16.75
C LEU A 198 14.85 -19.14 16.90
N GLY A 199 13.59 -18.69 16.82
CA GLY A 199 12.43 -19.57 16.98
C GLY A 199 12.11 -19.95 18.44
N LEU A 200 12.75 -19.29 19.40
CA LEU A 200 12.49 -19.49 20.82
C LEU A 200 11.30 -18.64 21.29
N PRO A 201 10.38 -19.18 22.12
CA PRO A 201 9.33 -18.40 22.77
C PRO A 201 9.90 -17.22 23.56
N TYR A 202 9.26 -16.06 23.48
CA TYR A 202 9.62 -14.82 24.17
C TYR A 202 11.02 -14.27 23.84
N ASN A 203 11.67 -14.73 22.76
CA ASN A 203 13.00 -14.27 22.36
C ASN A 203 13.08 -12.73 22.25
N TYR A 204 12.02 -12.10 21.76
CA TYR A 204 11.91 -10.66 21.58
C TYR A 204 11.83 -9.85 22.89
N LEU A 205 11.52 -10.50 24.02
CA LEU A 205 11.57 -9.87 25.35
C LEU A 205 12.98 -9.91 25.96
N LEU A 206 13.81 -10.86 25.52
CA LEU A 206 15.16 -11.08 26.05
C LEU A 206 16.23 -10.36 25.22
N PHE A 207 15.97 -10.17 23.92
CA PHE A 207 16.93 -9.55 23.00
C PHE A 207 16.29 -8.40 22.22
N ASN A 208 16.99 -7.27 22.20
CA ASN A 208 16.61 -6.13 21.38
C ASN A 208 16.81 -6.43 19.90
N ASP A 209 15.75 -6.28 19.12
CA ASP A 209 15.80 -6.36 17.68
C ASP A 209 16.18 -5.00 17.08
N TYR A 210 17.48 -4.82 16.82
CA TYR A 210 18.00 -3.61 16.21
C TYR A 210 17.78 -3.54 14.69
N ARG A 211 17.34 -4.64 14.05
CA ARG A 211 17.13 -4.72 12.60
C ARG A 211 15.75 -4.23 12.22
N GLU A 212 14.73 -4.49 13.04
CA GLU A 212 13.35 -4.08 12.75
C GLU A 212 13.18 -2.58 12.44
N PRO A 213 13.77 -1.63 13.20
CA PRO A 213 13.65 -0.21 12.88
C PRO A 213 14.21 0.15 11.50
N LEU A 214 15.29 -0.52 11.06
CA LEU A 214 15.83 -0.36 9.73
C LEU A 214 14.88 -0.92 8.68
N VAL A 215 14.29 -2.10 8.92
CA VAL A 215 13.33 -2.75 8.02
C VAL A 215 12.09 -1.89 7.80
N GLU A 216 11.56 -1.29 8.87
CA GLU A 216 10.40 -0.40 8.81
C GLU A 216 10.67 0.81 7.91
N VAL A 217 11.74 1.57 8.19
CA VAL A 217 12.05 2.76 7.38
C VAL A 217 12.50 2.39 5.96
N ALA A 218 13.19 1.25 5.78
CA ALA A 218 13.58 0.77 4.46
C ALA A 218 12.36 0.42 3.60
N LEU A 219 11.36 -0.24 4.18
CA LEU A 219 10.09 -0.53 3.53
C LEU A 219 9.36 0.75 3.13
N GLN A 220 9.28 1.73 4.04
CA GLN A 220 8.61 3.01 3.78
C GLN A 220 9.32 3.80 2.66
N VAL A 221 10.65 3.89 2.70
CA VAL A 221 11.44 4.52 1.62
C VAL A 221 11.25 3.78 0.29
N LEU A 222 11.26 2.45 0.31
CA LEU A 222 11.08 1.64 -0.90
C LEU A 222 9.71 1.90 -1.56
N ILE A 223 8.61 1.85 -0.81
CA ILE A 223 7.27 2.07 -1.38
C ILE A 223 7.06 3.52 -1.86
N VAL A 224 7.66 4.50 -1.17
CA VAL A 224 7.64 5.92 -1.60
C VAL A 224 8.44 6.09 -2.89
N CYS A 225 9.59 5.45 -3.03
CA CYS A 225 10.37 5.47 -4.28
C CYS A 225 9.66 4.74 -5.45
N LEU A 226 8.67 3.90 -5.17
CA LEU A 226 7.82 3.23 -6.16
C LEU A 226 6.52 4.01 -6.47
N ASP A 227 6.37 5.22 -5.93
CA ASP A 227 5.27 6.14 -6.25
C ASP A 227 5.54 6.93 -7.54
N LYS A 228 4.47 7.32 -8.24
CA LYS A 228 4.53 8.08 -9.49
C LYS A 228 3.29 8.97 -9.68
N ASP A 229 3.46 10.11 -10.35
CA ASP A 229 2.36 11.04 -10.65
C ASP A 229 1.52 10.65 -11.88
N SER A 230 2.09 9.95 -12.86
CA SER A 230 1.42 9.69 -14.14
C SER A 230 1.16 8.19 -14.43
N PRO A 231 0.02 7.84 -15.06
CA PRO A 231 -0.15 6.51 -15.65
C PRO A 231 0.93 6.27 -16.72
N PRO A 232 1.27 5.00 -17.03
CA PRO A 232 2.26 4.71 -18.06
C PRO A 232 1.77 5.28 -19.40
N GLN A 233 2.43 6.33 -19.91
CA GLN A 233 2.26 6.72 -21.31
C GLN A 233 2.83 5.63 -22.20
N ALA A 234 2.15 5.40 -23.33
CA ALA A 234 2.46 4.34 -24.29
C ALA A 234 3.69 4.64 -25.16
N ASP A 235 4.74 5.21 -24.58
CA ASP A 235 6.06 5.17 -25.22
C ASP A 235 6.70 3.83 -24.88
N GLU A 236 7.26 3.14 -25.86
CA GLU A 236 7.69 1.73 -25.84
C GLU A 236 8.78 1.37 -24.78
N SER A 237 9.06 2.26 -23.82
CA SER A 237 9.87 2.00 -22.62
C SER A 237 9.15 2.16 -21.27
N GLY A 238 7.96 2.79 -21.22
CA GLY A 238 6.98 2.81 -20.11
C GLY A 238 7.42 3.31 -18.71
N HIS A 239 8.70 3.63 -18.50
CA HIS A 239 9.29 3.78 -17.16
C HIS A 239 10.49 4.74 -17.09
N SER A 240 10.67 5.64 -18.07
CA SER A 240 11.97 6.25 -18.39
C SER A 240 12.70 6.93 -17.23
N ASP A 241 11.99 7.53 -16.26
CA ASP A 241 12.65 8.44 -15.31
C ASP A 241 12.80 7.87 -13.88
N ASN A 242 12.01 6.85 -13.50
CA ASN A 242 12.09 6.23 -12.17
C ASN A 242 12.78 4.86 -12.23
N TYR A 243 14.06 4.83 -11.85
CA TYR A 243 14.88 3.64 -11.91
C TYR A 243 14.49 2.57 -10.87
N PHE A 244 13.87 2.94 -9.75
CA PHE A 244 13.34 1.94 -8.80
C PHE A 244 12.24 1.10 -9.45
N ILE A 245 11.31 1.75 -10.16
CA ILE A 245 10.26 1.06 -10.91
C ILE A 245 10.87 0.23 -12.06
N ASN A 246 11.86 0.79 -12.78
CA ASN A 246 12.58 0.06 -13.83
C ASN A 246 13.23 -1.23 -13.31
N TYR A 247 13.97 -1.14 -12.19
CA TYR A 247 14.66 -2.29 -11.64
C TYR A 247 13.67 -3.34 -11.14
N LEU A 248 12.61 -2.93 -10.42
CA LEU A 248 11.55 -3.83 -9.99
C LEU A 248 10.90 -4.58 -11.17
N GLY A 249 10.59 -3.87 -12.27
CA GLY A 249 10.02 -4.45 -13.48
C GLY A 249 10.98 -5.38 -14.24
N ARG A 250 12.30 -5.24 -14.04
CA ARG A 250 13.34 -6.05 -14.69
C ARG A 250 13.72 -7.32 -13.93
N ILE A 251 13.33 -7.48 -12.66
CA ILE A 251 13.51 -8.74 -11.93
C ILE A 251 12.77 -9.85 -12.69
N HIS A 252 13.43 -10.98 -12.92
CA HIS A 252 12.88 -12.05 -13.75
C HIS A 252 13.36 -13.45 -13.38
N ARG A 253 14.35 -13.60 -12.50
CA ARG A 253 14.83 -14.92 -12.07
C ARG A 253 13.81 -15.51 -11.10
N GLU A 254 13.57 -16.81 -11.24
CA GLU A 254 12.61 -17.52 -10.41
C GLU A 254 13.04 -17.54 -8.93
N GLU A 255 14.34 -17.68 -8.66
CA GLU A 255 14.93 -17.61 -7.32
C GLU A 255 14.70 -16.25 -6.64
N ASP A 256 14.81 -15.16 -7.40
CA ASP A 256 14.55 -13.81 -6.89
C ASP A 256 13.06 -13.64 -6.54
N PHE A 257 12.16 -14.17 -7.38
CA PHE A 257 10.72 -14.15 -7.10
C PHE A 257 10.35 -15.00 -5.89
N ASP A 258 10.93 -16.19 -5.76
CA ASP A 258 10.75 -17.05 -4.59
C ASP A 258 11.20 -16.35 -3.31
N PHE A 259 12.40 -15.73 -3.32
CA PHE A 259 12.93 -14.96 -2.20
C PHE A 259 11.99 -13.81 -1.79
N MET A 260 11.54 -13.01 -2.76
CA MET A 260 10.62 -11.90 -2.53
C MET A 260 9.29 -12.38 -1.94
N LEU A 261 8.69 -13.41 -2.57
CA LEU A 261 7.38 -13.92 -2.19
C LEU A 261 7.42 -14.57 -0.79
N LYS A 262 8.39 -15.44 -0.53
CA LYS A 262 8.55 -16.06 0.81
C LYS A 262 8.85 -15.02 1.88
N GLY A 263 9.65 -14.01 1.57
CA GLY A 263 9.94 -12.88 2.47
C GLY A 263 8.66 -12.14 2.88
N MET A 264 7.88 -11.68 1.90
CA MET A 264 6.64 -10.96 2.15
C MET A 264 5.58 -11.84 2.83
N THR A 265 5.40 -13.09 2.37
CA THR A 265 4.44 -14.03 2.97
C THR A 265 4.79 -14.36 4.42
N ARG A 266 6.08 -14.56 4.76
CA ARG A 266 6.53 -14.78 6.14
C ARG A 266 6.11 -13.62 7.04
N LEU A 267 6.33 -12.39 6.59
CA LEU A 267 6.02 -11.20 7.36
C LEU A 267 4.50 -10.98 7.48
N LEU A 268 3.75 -11.09 6.38
CA LEU A 268 2.29 -10.96 6.39
C LEU A 268 1.60 -12.04 7.23
N SER A 269 2.17 -13.25 7.30
CA SER A 269 1.67 -14.36 8.10
C SER A 269 2.11 -14.32 9.57
N ASN A 270 2.94 -13.37 9.98
CA ASN A 270 3.43 -13.29 11.35
C ASN A 270 2.31 -13.28 12.41
N PRO A 271 1.19 -12.53 12.26
CA PRO A 271 0.09 -12.58 13.22
C PRO A 271 -0.67 -13.92 13.25
N LEU A 272 -0.57 -14.71 12.17
CA LEU A 272 -1.25 -16.00 12.02
C LEU A 272 -0.51 -17.17 12.66
N GLN A 273 0.71 -16.94 13.16
CA GLN A 273 1.50 -18.00 13.80
C GLN A 273 0.91 -18.34 15.18
N SER A 274 0.16 -19.44 15.24
CA SER A 274 -0.33 -19.99 16.50
C SER A 274 0.81 -20.63 17.29
N THR A 275 1.13 -20.04 18.44
CA THR A 275 2.00 -20.64 19.45
C THR A 275 1.18 -21.19 20.61
N TYR A 276 1.57 -22.33 21.19
CA TYR A 276 0.93 -22.88 22.39
C TYR A 276 0.97 -21.90 23.58
N LEU A 277 1.99 -21.05 23.63
CA LEU A 277 2.20 -20.06 24.68
C LEU A 277 1.63 -18.70 24.26
N PRO A 278 0.84 -18.02 25.10
CA PRO A 278 0.24 -16.73 24.76
C PRO A 278 1.31 -15.65 24.62
N ASN A 279 1.17 -14.77 23.62
CA ASN A 279 2.10 -13.66 23.34
C ASN A 279 3.58 -14.07 23.24
N SER A 280 3.84 -15.33 22.88
CA SER A 280 5.20 -15.86 22.87
C SER A 280 5.97 -15.57 21.59
N ALA A 281 5.28 -15.13 20.54
CA ALA A 281 5.88 -14.67 19.29
C ALA A 281 5.82 -13.15 19.18
N LYS A 282 6.87 -12.56 18.58
CA LYS A 282 6.90 -11.14 18.23
C LYS A 282 5.86 -10.86 17.16
N LYS A 283 5.08 -9.78 17.32
CA LYS A 283 4.16 -9.28 16.30
C LYS A 283 4.74 -8.07 15.60
N ILE A 284 4.82 -8.11 14.27
CA ILE A 284 5.22 -6.95 13.47
C ILE A 284 4.08 -5.94 13.34
N ASN A 285 4.44 -4.67 13.17
CA ASN A 285 3.46 -3.59 13.05
C ASN A 285 3.34 -3.03 11.62
N PHE A 286 4.25 -3.34 10.69
CA PHE A 286 4.31 -2.75 9.36
C PHE A 286 3.60 -3.58 8.25
N HIS A 287 2.52 -4.29 8.59
CA HIS A 287 1.78 -5.14 7.64
C HIS A 287 1.07 -4.32 6.55
N GLN A 288 0.66 -3.08 6.83
CA GLN A 288 -0.03 -2.22 5.88
C GLN A 288 0.91 -1.81 4.74
N GLU A 289 2.14 -1.42 5.09
CA GLU A 289 3.21 -1.10 4.15
C GLU A 289 3.64 -2.31 3.32
N LEU A 290 3.64 -3.52 3.91
CA LEU A 290 3.92 -4.76 3.18
C LEU A 290 2.87 -5.07 2.11
N LEU A 291 1.59 -4.79 2.39
CA LEU A 291 0.52 -4.94 1.39
C LEU A 291 0.69 -3.95 0.24
N VAL A 292 1.13 -2.71 0.53
CA VAL A 292 1.48 -1.72 -0.51
C VAL A 292 2.67 -2.20 -1.33
N LEU A 293 3.72 -2.75 -0.71
CA LEU A 293 4.87 -3.31 -1.44
C LEU A 293 4.43 -4.48 -2.34
N LEU A 294 3.64 -5.41 -1.82
CA LEU A 294 3.11 -6.54 -2.60
C LEU A 294 2.34 -6.05 -3.83
N TRP A 295 1.47 -5.05 -3.63
CA TRP A 295 0.74 -4.41 -4.73
C TRP A 295 1.70 -3.84 -5.78
N LYS A 296 2.71 -3.08 -5.36
CA LYS A 296 3.69 -2.47 -6.29
C LYS A 296 4.51 -3.50 -7.06
N CYS A 297 4.92 -4.60 -6.41
CA CYS A 297 5.60 -5.72 -7.06
C CYS A 297 4.72 -6.36 -8.14
N CYS A 298 3.45 -6.59 -7.81
CA CYS A 298 2.45 -7.14 -8.72
C CYS A 298 2.08 -6.19 -9.87
N GLU A 299 1.94 -4.89 -9.60
CA GLU A 299 1.59 -3.86 -10.58
C GLU A 299 2.71 -3.64 -11.59
N TYR A 300 3.93 -3.42 -11.12
CA TYR A 300 5.06 -3.06 -11.97
C TYR A 300 5.84 -4.24 -12.55
N ASN A 301 5.67 -5.44 -12.01
CA ASN A 301 6.30 -6.64 -12.54
C ASN A 301 5.26 -7.73 -12.83
N GLN A 302 4.76 -7.74 -14.07
CA GLN A 302 3.81 -8.75 -14.53
C GLN A 302 4.39 -10.18 -14.48
N LYS A 303 5.72 -10.35 -14.60
CA LYS A 303 6.35 -11.68 -14.46
C LYS A 303 6.26 -12.18 -13.02
N PHE A 304 6.49 -11.30 -12.04
CA PHE A 304 6.28 -11.61 -10.62
C PHE A 304 4.81 -11.94 -10.35
N MET A 305 3.87 -11.14 -10.88
CA MET A 305 2.43 -11.44 -10.79
C MET A 305 2.11 -12.85 -11.31
N PHE A 306 2.55 -13.18 -12.52
CA PHE A 306 2.32 -14.50 -13.10
C PHE A 306 2.99 -15.61 -12.29
N TYR A 307 4.17 -15.36 -11.71
CA TYR A 307 4.83 -16.29 -10.82
C TYR A 307 3.96 -16.59 -9.59
N VAL A 308 3.50 -15.56 -8.87
CA VAL A 308 2.58 -15.69 -7.72
C VAL A 308 1.37 -16.54 -8.10
N LEU A 309 0.72 -16.24 -9.23
CA LEU A 309 -0.47 -16.93 -9.69
C LEU A 309 -0.23 -18.36 -10.20
N LYS A 310 1.00 -18.65 -10.64
CA LYS A 310 1.40 -19.97 -11.13
C LYS A 310 1.77 -20.89 -9.96
N THR A 311 2.37 -20.40 -8.89
CA THR A 311 2.73 -21.23 -7.74
C THR A 311 1.52 -21.50 -6.85
N SER A 312 1.60 -22.50 -5.96
CA SER A 312 0.58 -22.69 -4.93
C SER A 312 0.59 -21.61 -3.85
N ASP A 313 1.62 -20.78 -3.87
CA ASP A 313 1.93 -19.79 -2.84
C ASP A 313 0.96 -18.61 -2.88
N VAL A 314 0.20 -18.44 -3.97
CA VAL A 314 -0.91 -17.49 -4.01
C VAL A 314 -1.92 -17.74 -2.88
N LEU A 315 -2.12 -19.00 -2.48
CA LEU A 315 -2.99 -19.31 -1.35
C LEU A 315 -2.32 -18.95 -0.02
N GLU A 316 -1.00 -19.10 0.06
CA GLU A 316 -0.23 -18.72 1.26
C GLU A 316 -0.23 -17.22 1.49
N ILE A 317 -0.30 -16.40 0.43
CA ILE A 317 -0.44 -14.95 0.56
C ILE A 317 -1.89 -14.48 0.67
N LEU A 318 -2.86 -15.21 0.08
CA LEU A 318 -4.27 -14.87 0.17
C LEU A 318 -4.80 -14.95 1.62
N VAL A 319 -4.37 -15.96 2.37
CA VAL A 319 -4.81 -16.19 3.75
C VAL A 319 -4.48 -15.02 4.69
N PRO A 320 -3.22 -14.51 4.76
CA PRO A 320 -2.92 -13.34 5.56
C PRO A 320 -3.63 -12.08 5.05
N ILE A 321 -3.82 -11.90 3.73
CA ILE A 321 -4.61 -10.77 3.21
C ILE A 321 -6.05 -10.82 3.77
N LEU A 322 -6.72 -11.98 3.68
CA LEU A 322 -8.08 -12.15 4.17
C LEU A 322 -8.16 -12.03 5.71
N TYR A 323 -7.15 -12.50 6.42
CA TYR A 323 -7.04 -12.31 7.87
C TYR A 323 -7.01 -10.83 8.23
N HIS A 324 -6.11 -10.04 7.63
CA HIS A 324 -6.00 -8.59 7.89
C HIS A 324 -7.29 -7.83 7.52
N ILE A 325 -7.97 -8.22 6.43
CA ILE A 325 -9.29 -7.67 6.08
C ILE A 325 -10.35 -8.03 7.14
N THR A 326 -10.33 -9.25 7.66
CA THR A 326 -11.35 -9.72 8.62
C THR A 326 -11.11 -9.13 10.02
N GLU A 327 -9.87 -9.12 10.48
CA GLU A 327 -9.47 -8.52 11.76
C GLU A 327 -9.80 -7.02 11.80
N SER A 328 -9.52 -6.29 10.72
CA SER A 328 -9.87 -4.87 10.62
C SER A 328 -11.37 -4.58 10.60
N ARG A 329 -12.22 -5.56 10.23
CA ARG A 329 -13.68 -5.46 10.31
C ARG A 329 -14.25 -5.78 11.70
N ASN A 330 -13.60 -6.67 12.44
CA ASN A 330 -14.13 -7.24 13.68
C ASN A 330 -13.63 -6.54 14.96
N ASP A 331 -12.68 -5.59 14.87
CA ASP A 331 -12.15 -4.85 16.03
C ASP A 331 -13.21 -3.90 16.66
N PRO A 332 -13.75 -4.21 17.85
CA PRO A 332 -14.88 -3.51 18.47
C PRO A 332 -14.47 -2.28 19.31
N SER A 333 -13.45 -1.54 18.89
CA SER A 333 -12.94 -0.39 19.66
C SER A 333 -13.84 0.84 19.48
N GLU A 334 -14.79 0.96 20.41
CA GLU A 334 -15.86 1.96 20.45
C GLU A 334 -15.50 3.34 20.98
N PHE A 335 -14.27 3.67 21.45
CA PHE A 335 -14.07 5.00 22.06
C PHE A 335 -12.70 5.69 21.84
N LEU A 336 -12.81 6.96 21.43
CA LEU A 336 -11.89 8.11 21.47
C LEU A 336 -10.61 8.19 20.60
N ALA A 337 -10.56 7.54 19.44
CA ALA A 337 -9.60 7.86 18.36
C ALA A 337 -10.21 7.64 16.95
N VAL A 338 -11.46 8.09 16.80
CA VAL A 338 -12.45 7.49 15.90
C VAL A 338 -12.20 7.79 14.40
N LEU A 339 -11.81 9.00 13.99
CA LEU A 339 -11.77 9.28 12.54
C LEU A 339 -10.55 8.67 11.83
N TYR A 340 -9.34 8.94 12.32
CA TYR A 340 -8.11 8.49 11.66
C TYR A 340 -7.90 6.97 11.74
N LYS A 341 -8.30 6.32 12.85
CA LYS A 341 -8.24 4.85 12.94
C LYS A 341 -9.30 4.18 12.06
N ILE A 342 -10.49 4.77 11.90
CA ILE A 342 -11.49 4.26 10.96
C ILE A 342 -10.99 4.42 9.52
N LEU A 343 -10.42 5.56 9.15
CA LEU A 343 -9.85 5.78 7.82
C LEU A 343 -8.71 4.80 7.54
N ALA A 344 -7.82 4.53 8.51
CA ALA A 344 -6.78 3.52 8.37
C ALA A 344 -7.35 2.10 8.23
N ARG A 345 -8.42 1.75 8.96
CA ARG A 345 -9.10 0.45 8.85
C ARG A 345 -9.76 0.26 7.49
N VAL A 346 -10.54 1.25 7.06
CA VAL A 346 -11.18 1.24 5.74
C VAL A 346 -10.10 1.22 4.65
N GLY A 347 -9.00 1.95 4.86
CA GLY A 347 -7.81 1.92 4.03
C GLY A 347 -7.22 0.52 3.86
N LEU A 348 -6.99 -0.18 4.97
CA LEU A 348 -6.48 -1.55 4.98
C LEU A 348 -7.44 -2.54 4.29
N ILE A 349 -8.74 -2.43 4.57
CA ILE A 349 -9.77 -3.25 3.90
C ILE A 349 -9.73 -3.02 2.39
N HIS A 350 -9.74 -1.76 1.95
CA HIS A 350 -9.66 -1.42 0.53
C HIS A 350 -8.35 -1.91 -0.09
N MET A 351 -7.21 -1.76 0.58
CA MET A 351 -5.91 -2.25 0.10
C MET A 351 -5.94 -3.76 -0.13
N GLY A 352 -6.46 -4.52 0.83
CA GLY A 352 -6.64 -5.96 0.69
C GLY A 352 -7.64 -6.34 -0.41
N VAL A 353 -8.75 -5.62 -0.52
CA VAL A 353 -9.74 -5.82 -1.61
C VAL A 353 -9.14 -5.52 -2.97
N PHE A 354 -8.33 -4.47 -3.11
CA PHE A 354 -7.63 -4.15 -4.35
C PHE A 354 -6.66 -5.27 -4.74
N LEU A 355 -5.87 -5.80 -3.80
CA LEU A 355 -5.01 -6.96 -4.05
C LEU A 355 -5.82 -8.18 -4.52
N VAL A 356 -6.94 -8.48 -3.84
CA VAL A 356 -7.81 -9.60 -4.26
C VAL A 356 -8.42 -9.34 -5.65
N LEU A 357 -8.87 -8.11 -5.94
CA LEU A 357 -9.36 -7.72 -7.25
C LEU A 357 -8.29 -7.95 -8.33
N LEU A 358 -7.07 -7.51 -8.06
CA LEU A 358 -5.92 -7.64 -8.95
C LEU A 358 -5.61 -9.13 -9.24
N LEU A 359 -5.53 -9.97 -8.20
CA LEU A 359 -5.32 -11.42 -8.35
C LEU A 359 -6.50 -12.10 -9.09
N SER A 360 -7.73 -11.71 -8.77
CA SER A 360 -8.94 -12.26 -9.40
C SER A 360 -9.11 -11.88 -10.87
N GLY A 361 -8.35 -10.88 -11.34
CA GLY A 361 -8.26 -10.51 -12.75
C GLY A 361 -7.60 -11.57 -13.63
N GLU A 362 -7.07 -12.65 -13.05
CA GLU A 362 -6.39 -13.72 -13.78
C GLU A 362 -7.04 -15.09 -13.53
N ARG A 363 -7.26 -15.84 -14.63
CA ARG A 363 -7.96 -17.15 -14.57
C ARG A 363 -7.26 -18.16 -13.66
N ASN A 364 -5.92 -18.14 -13.63
CA ASN A 364 -5.13 -19.06 -12.80
C ASN A 364 -5.46 -18.94 -11.32
N PHE A 365 -5.78 -17.73 -10.82
CA PHE A 365 -6.21 -17.54 -9.44
C PHE A 365 -7.45 -18.39 -9.13
N GLY A 366 -8.49 -18.29 -9.96
CA GLY A 366 -9.72 -19.08 -9.81
C GLY A 366 -9.49 -20.59 -9.86
N VAL A 367 -8.56 -21.05 -10.71
CA VAL A 367 -8.16 -22.47 -10.74
C VAL A 367 -7.51 -22.87 -9.40
N ARG A 368 -6.60 -22.05 -8.88
CA ARG A 368 -5.87 -22.32 -7.62
C ARG A 368 -6.78 -22.35 -6.39
N LEU A 369 -7.86 -21.56 -6.37
CA LEU A 369 -8.85 -21.58 -5.29
C LEU A 369 -9.57 -22.92 -5.12
N ASN A 370 -9.52 -23.82 -6.10
CA ASN A 370 -10.07 -25.17 -5.97
C ASN A 370 -9.18 -26.10 -5.12
N LYS A 371 -7.94 -25.70 -4.81
CA LYS A 371 -7.07 -26.49 -3.93
C LYS A 371 -7.65 -26.48 -2.50
N PRO A 372 -7.77 -27.64 -1.84
CA PRO A 372 -8.25 -27.70 -0.46
C PRO A 372 -7.46 -26.78 0.47
N TYR A 373 -8.17 -26.03 1.30
CA TYR A 373 -7.58 -25.20 2.33
C TYR A 373 -7.23 -26.07 3.55
N ILE A 374 -5.94 -26.14 3.88
CA ILE A 374 -5.40 -27.01 4.94
C ILE A 374 -4.87 -26.18 6.13
N ALA A 375 -4.73 -24.86 5.97
CA ALA A 375 -4.14 -24.04 7.01
C ALA A 375 -5.06 -23.89 8.22
N LYS A 376 -4.47 -23.96 9.42
CA LYS A 376 -5.16 -23.85 10.72
C LYS A 376 -5.19 -22.41 11.23
N ALA A 377 -5.29 -21.42 10.33
CA ALA A 377 -5.47 -20.05 10.77
C ALA A 377 -6.88 -19.92 11.36
N ALA A 378 -6.97 -19.48 12.62
CA ALA A 378 -8.24 -19.18 13.28
C ALA A 378 -8.78 -17.85 12.73
N ILE A 379 -9.24 -17.87 11.47
CA ILE A 379 -10.02 -16.77 10.91
C ILE A 379 -11.48 -17.10 11.20
N ASP A 380 -12.12 -16.28 12.02
CA ASP A 380 -13.56 -16.37 12.27
C ASP A 380 -14.32 -15.85 11.04
N ILE A 381 -14.37 -16.69 10.01
CA ILE A 381 -15.14 -16.43 8.79
C ILE A 381 -16.51 -17.01 9.00
N GLN A 382 -17.54 -16.18 8.88
CA GLN A 382 -18.91 -16.67 8.82
C GLN A 382 -19.04 -17.67 7.66
N ALA A 383 -19.35 -18.93 7.99
CA ALA A 383 -19.53 -19.96 6.99
C ALA A 383 -20.62 -19.55 6.00
N PHE A 384 -20.34 -19.64 4.70
CA PHE A 384 -21.35 -19.40 3.69
C PHE A 384 -22.41 -20.50 3.76
N THR A 385 -23.59 -20.15 4.26
CA THR A 385 -24.74 -21.07 4.40
C THR A 385 -25.70 -21.01 3.21
N GLY A 386 -25.25 -20.43 2.08
CA GLY A 386 -26.06 -20.22 0.89
C GLY A 386 -26.73 -18.85 0.84
N ASN A 387 -27.44 -18.59 -0.27
CA ASN A 387 -28.20 -17.36 -0.50
C ASN A 387 -29.73 -17.58 -0.36
N SER A 388 -30.16 -18.57 0.41
CA SER A 388 -31.59 -18.95 0.54
C SER A 388 -32.47 -17.78 0.99
N ASN A 389 -31.96 -16.92 1.89
CA ASN A 389 -32.66 -15.72 2.34
C ASN A 389 -32.92 -14.72 1.20
N LEU A 390 -31.95 -14.54 0.29
CA LEU A 390 -32.13 -13.70 -0.90
C LEU A 390 -33.19 -14.30 -1.82
N ILE A 391 -33.13 -15.62 -2.07
CA ILE A 391 -34.10 -16.32 -2.90
C ILE A 391 -35.52 -16.23 -2.32
N TYR A 392 -35.67 -16.45 -1.02
CA TYR A 392 -36.94 -16.29 -0.33
C TYR A 392 -37.48 -14.86 -0.43
N THR A 393 -36.62 -13.86 -0.27
CA THR A 393 -36.97 -12.44 -0.44
C THR A 393 -37.46 -12.16 -1.87
N ILE A 394 -36.80 -12.71 -2.88
CA ILE A 394 -37.22 -12.60 -4.29
C ILE A 394 -38.62 -13.21 -4.49
N ILE A 395 -38.90 -14.40 -3.93
CA ILE A 395 -40.20 -15.08 -4.00
C ILE A 395 -41.30 -14.25 -3.31
N ARG A 396 -41.01 -13.70 -2.11
CA ARG A 396 -41.92 -12.83 -1.36
C ARG A 396 -42.22 -11.54 -2.11
N LYS A 397 -41.23 -10.99 -2.82
CA LYS A 397 -41.35 -9.76 -3.62
C LYS A 397 -41.59 -10.03 -5.12
N ARG A 398 -42.06 -11.23 -5.49
CA ARG A 398 -42.25 -11.65 -6.89
C ARG A 398 -43.03 -10.65 -7.76
N GLN A 399 -44.00 -9.96 -7.16
CA GLN A 399 -44.81 -8.96 -7.86
C GLN A 399 -43.98 -7.79 -8.40
N VAL A 400 -42.92 -7.37 -7.69
CA VAL A 400 -42.01 -6.32 -8.17
C VAL A 400 -41.31 -6.77 -9.45
N PHE A 401 -40.83 -8.01 -9.49
CA PHE A 401 -40.17 -8.57 -10.66
C PHE A 401 -41.13 -8.78 -11.83
N TYR A 402 -42.38 -9.19 -11.56
CA TYR A 402 -43.42 -9.28 -12.59
C TYR A 402 -43.80 -7.92 -13.17
N GLN A 403 -43.86 -6.87 -12.34
CA GLN A 403 -44.07 -5.50 -12.79
C GLN A 403 -42.89 -4.98 -13.61
N LEU A 404 -41.65 -5.23 -13.18
CA LEU A 404 -40.45 -4.85 -13.92
C LEU A 404 -40.36 -5.54 -15.28
N ALA A 405 -40.68 -6.84 -15.35
CA ALA A 405 -40.68 -7.59 -16.60
C ALA A 405 -41.74 -7.05 -17.58
N ASN A 406 -42.86 -6.56 -17.05
CA ASN A 406 -43.97 -5.98 -17.82
C ASN A 406 -43.99 -4.45 -17.79
N LEU A 407 -42.84 -3.80 -17.56
CA LEU A 407 -42.73 -2.34 -17.57
C LEU A 407 -43.28 -1.79 -18.90
N PRO A 408 -44.26 -0.88 -18.86
CA PRO A 408 -44.75 -0.22 -20.06
C PRO A 408 -43.69 0.75 -20.58
N THR A 409 -43.43 0.69 -21.88
CA THR A 409 -42.46 1.56 -22.57
C THR A 409 -43.15 2.61 -23.45
N ASP A 410 -44.47 2.63 -23.51
CA ASP A 410 -45.24 3.60 -24.30
C ASP A 410 -45.35 4.96 -23.60
N ALA A 411 -45.37 6.03 -24.41
CA ALA A 411 -45.35 7.40 -23.92
C ALA A 411 -46.57 7.75 -23.04
N ALA A 412 -47.74 7.16 -23.30
CA ALA A 412 -48.95 7.42 -22.54
C ALA A 412 -48.88 6.84 -21.12
N SER A 413 -48.43 5.59 -21.00
CA SER A 413 -48.21 4.94 -19.70
C SER A 413 -47.09 5.61 -18.90
N ILE A 414 -46.03 6.08 -19.55
CA ILE A 414 -44.95 6.83 -18.90
C ILE A 414 -45.49 8.16 -18.35
N SER A 415 -46.22 8.93 -19.16
CA SER A 415 -46.83 10.19 -18.74
C SER A 415 -47.78 10.01 -17.54
N LYS A 416 -48.60 8.96 -17.58
CA LYS A 416 -49.50 8.58 -16.48
C LYS A 416 -48.75 8.13 -15.21
N SER A 417 -47.61 7.45 -15.35
CA SER A 417 -46.81 7.01 -14.20
C SER A 417 -46.05 8.17 -13.53
N LEU A 418 -45.81 9.25 -14.27
CA LEU A 418 -45.16 10.46 -13.77
C LEU A 418 -46.14 11.48 -13.20
N SER A 419 -47.45 11.34 -13.45
CA SER A 419 -48.47 12.27 -12.96
C SER A 419 -48.54 12.20 -11.43
N GLY A 420 -47.85 13.15 -10.77
CA GLY A 420 -47.77 13.23 -9.31
C GLY A 420 -46.36 13.51 -8.77
N ARG A 421 -45.29 13.35 -9.57
CA ARG A 421 -43.91 13.69 -9.16
C ARG A 421 -43.52 15.07 -9.69
N LYS A 422 -43.33 16.05 -8.78
CA LYS A 422 -42.81 17.39 -9.10
C LYS A 422 -41.27 17.38 -9.06
N GLY A 423 -40.63 17.23 -10.20
CA GLY A 423 -39.18 17.42 -10.39
C GLY A 423 -38.91 17.82 -11.85
N LYS A 424 -38.14 18.88 -12.10
CA LYS A 424 -38.15 19.62 -13.37
C LYS A 424 -37.04 19.29 -14.38
N ASP A 425 -36.09 18.43 -14.06
CA ASP A 425 -34.85 18.42 -14.85
C ASP A 425 -34.73 17.26 -15.85
N TRP A 426 -35.51 16.19 -15.70
CA TRP A 426 -35.47 15.08 -16.65
C TRP A 426 -36.78 14.28 -16.71
N VAL A 427 -37.23 13.94 -17.92
CA VAL A 427 -38.42 13.13 -18.19
C VAL A 427 -38.00 11.90 -19.01
N PRO A 428 -38.27 10.66 -18.54
CA PRO A 428 -37.96 9.46 -19.32
C PRO A 428 -38.75 9.45 -20.63
N THR A 429 -38.06 9.25 -21.75
CA THR A 429 -38.70 9.03 -23.06
C THR A 429 -39.06 7.56 -23.24
N ALA A 430 -39.99 7.27 -24.16
CA ALA A 430 -40.33 5.90 -24.56
C ALA A 430 -39.09 5.12 -25.05
N GLU A 431 -38.25 5.78 -25.86
CA GLU A 431 -36.99 5.22 -26.35
C GLU A 431 -36.00 4.92 -25.21
N TRP A 432 -35.87 5.81 -24.23
CA TRP A 432 -35.03 5.57 -23.05
C TRP A 432 -35.54 4.37 -22.25
N ALA A 433 -36.86 4.27 -22.04
CA ALA A 433 -37.48 3.19 -21.29
C ALA A 433 -37.28 1.84 -21.99
N ASP A 434 -37.41 1.80 -23.31
CA ASP A 434 -37.20 0.60 -24.11
C ASP A 434 -35.72 0.15 -24.13
N GLN A 435 -34.79 1.11 -24.27
CA GLN A 435 -33.35 0.87 -24.14
C GLN A 435 -32.96 0.37 -22.75
N TRP A 436 -33.61 0.85 -21.69
CA TRP A 436 -33.38 0.35 -20.34
C TRP A 436 -33.96 -1.04 -20.14
N LYS A 437 -35.20 -1.27 -20.59
CA LYS A 437 -35.90 -2.55 -20.47
C LYS A 437 -35.11 -3.69 -21.12
N SER A 438 -34.57 -3.46 -22.32
CA SER A 438 -33.73 -4.43 -23.03
C SER A 438 -32.41 -4.76 -22.32
N LYS A 439 -31.93 -3.90 -21.42
CA LYS A 439 -30.71 -4.10 -20.62
C LYS A 439 -30.96 -4.76 -19.26
N LEU A 440 -32.22 -4.90 -18.82
CA LEU A 440 -32.54 -5.49 -17.51
C LEU A 440 -32.39 -7.03 -17.54
N PRO A 441 -31.49 -7.63 -16.74
CA PRO A 441 -31.25 -9.07 -16.76
C PRO A 441 -32.30 -9.85 -15.95
N LEU A 442 -33.59 -9.74 -16.31
CA LEU A 442 -34.69 -10.34 -15.55
C LEU A 442 -34.95 -11.81 -15.87
N GLN A 443 -34.46 -12.32 -17.01
CA GLN A 443 -34.77 -13.67 -17.48
C GLN A 443 -34.46 -14.76 -16.44
N THR A 444 -33.30 -14.70 -15.79
CA THR A 444 -32.89 -15.67 -14.76
C THR A 444 -33.81 -15.62 -13.54
N ILE A 445 -34.17 -14.41 -13.08
CA ILE A 445 -35.06 -14.22 -11.93
C ILE A 445 -36.47 -14.71 -12.26
N MET A 446 -36.97 -14.39 -13.44
CA MET A 446 -38.29 -14.82 -13.91
C MET A 446 -38.37 -16.34 -14.02
N ARG A 447 -37.32 -16.99 -14.56
CA ARG A 447 -37.24 -18.45 -14.64
C ARG A 447 -37.18 -19.10 -13.25
N LEU A 448 -36.41 -18.52 -12.34
CA LEU A 448 -36.35 -18.94 -10.95
C LEU A 448 -37.74 -18.87 -10.28
N LEU A 449 -38.46 -17.76 -10.46
CA LEU A 449 -39.80 -17.56 -9.91
C LEU A 449 -40.81 -18.56 -10.49
N GLN A 450 -40.78 -18.80 -11.81
CA GLN A 450 -41.66 -19.77 -12.48
C GLN A 450 -41.50 -21.19 -11.92
N VAL A 451 -40.29 -21.56 -11.49
CA VAL A 451 -39.98 -22.89 -10.95
C VAL A 451 -40.27 -22.96 -9.45
N LEU A 452 -39.77 -22.00 -8.67
CA LEU A 452 -39.81 -22.09 -7.20
C LEU A 452 -41.15 -21.68 -6.58
N VAL A 453 -41.85 -20.69 -7.16
CA VAL A 453 -43.12 -20.21 -6.58
C VAL A 453 -44.15 -21.34 -6.46
N PRO A 454 -44.43 -22.13 -7.52
CA PRO A 454 -45.41 -23.22 -7.42
C PRO A 454 -44.97 -24.32 -6.45
N GLN A 455 -43.68 -24.60 -6.36
CA GLN A 455 -43.16 -25.62 -5.44
C GLN A 455 -43.29 -25.20 -3.97
N VAL A 456 -42.98 -23.94 -3.67
CA VAL A 456 -43.14 -23.38 -2.32
C VAL A 456 -44.62 -23.31 -1.95
N GLU A 457 -45.49 -22.81 -2.83
CA GLU A 457 -46.94 -22.75 -2.60
C GLU A 457 -47.53 -24.15 -2.36
N LYS A 458 -47.13 -25.16 -3.15
CA LYS A 458 -47.54 -26.55 -2.96
C LYS A 458 -47.10 -27.10 -1.60
N ILE A 459 -45.86 -26.88 -1.19
CA ILE A 459 -45.35 -27.37 0.11
C ILE A 459 -46.08 -26.69 1.28
N CYS A 460 -46.36 -25.39 1.18
CA CYS A 460 -47.15 -24.67 2.17
C CYS A 460 -48.55 -25.26 2.33
N ILE A 461 -49.19 -25.67 1.22
CA ILE A 461 -50.50 -26.31 1.22
C ILE A 461 -50.43 -27.75 1.76
N ASP A 462 -49.56 -28.59 1.18
CA ASP A 462 -49.48 -30.03 1.47
C ASP A 462 -49.06 -30.34 2.90
N LYS A 463 -48.20 -29.51 3.49
CA LYS A 463 -47.70 -29.70 4.86
C LYS A 463 -48.28 -28.72 5.88
N GLY A 464 -49.14 -27.79 5.44
CA GLY A 464 -49.68 -26.74 6.32
C GLY A 464 -48.62 -25.79 6.88
N LEU A 465 -47.53 -25.55 6.12
CA LEU A 465 -46.41 -24.75 6.63
C LEU A 465 -46.77 -23.27 6.67
N THR A 466 -46.69 -22.69 7.87
CA THR A 466 -46.81 -21.24 8.09
C THR A 466 -45.49 -20.60 8.53
N ASP A 467 -44.48 -21.39 8.86
CA ASP A 467 -43.19 -20.91 9.36
C ASP A 467 -42.17 -20.67 8.23
N GLU A 468 -41.52 -19.51 8.28
CA GLU A 468 -40.47 -19.09 7.35
C GLU A 468 -39.24 -20.00 7.42
N SER A 469 -38.92 -20.52 8.62
CA SER A 469 -37.72 -21.33 8.83
C SER A 469 -37.72 -22.62 8.00
N GLU A 470 -38.89 -23.22 7.78
CA GLU A 470 -39.03 -24.47 7.03
C GLU A 470 -38.97 -24.24 5.52
N ILE A 471 -39.48 -23.11 5.03
CA ILE A 471 -39.33 -22.70 3.63
C ILE A 471 -37.85 -22.43 3.33
N LEU A 472 -37.14 -21.76 4.24
CA LEU A 472 -35.70 -21.53 4.09
C LEU A 472 -34.90 -22.84 4.07
N LYS A 473 -35.24 -23.82 4.91
CA LYS A 473 -34.63 -25.17 4.87
C LYS A 473 -34.88 -25.86 3.53
N PHE A 474 -36.09 -25.77 2.98
CA PHE A 474 -36.39 -26.31 1.65
C PHE A 474 -35.52 -25.64 0.57
N LEU A 475 -35.43 -24.31 0.57
CA LEU A 475 -34.62 -23.56 -0.39
C LEU A 475 -33.12 -23.83 -0.26
N GLN A 476 -32.60 -24.09 0.95
CA GLN A 476 -31.20 -24.43 1.19
C GLN A 476 -30.78 -25.77 0.56
N HIS A 477 -31.69 -26.74 0.50
CA HIS A 477 -31.41 -28.07 -0.05
C HIS A 477 -31.88 -28.22 -1.51
N GLY A 478 -32.65 -27.26 -2.04
CA GLY A 478 -33.13 -27.26 -3.41
C GLY A 478 -32.03 -26.94 -4.43
N THR A 479 -32.14 -27.54 -5.63
CA THR A 479 -31.24 -27.26 -6.77
C THR A 479 -32.01 -26.73 -7.97
N LEU A 480 -31.42 -25.74 -8.64
CA LEU A 480 -31.93 -25.17 -9.91
C LEU A 480 -31.03 -25.52 -11.11
N VAL A 481 -30.07 -26.42 -10.92
CA VAL A 481 -29.16 -26.88 -11.98
C VAL A 481 -29.99 -27.46 -13.13
N GLY A 482 -29.73 -26.97 -14.36
CA GLY A 482 -30.45 -27.38 -15.57
C GLY A 482 -31.79 -26.67 -15.80
N LEU A 483 -32.29 -25.86 -14.86
CA LEU A 483 -33.57 -25.14 -14.99
C LEU A 483 -33.40 -23.66 -15.33
N LEU A 484 -32.28 -23.07 -14.94
CA LEU A 484 -31.90 -21.69 -15.24
C LEU A 484 -31.28 -21.59 -16.65
N PRO A 485 -31.34 -20.41 -17.29
CA PRO A 485 -30.63 -20.17 -18.55
C PRO A 485 -29.15 -20.55 -18.42
N VAL A 486 -28.54 -20.93 -19.56
CA VAL A 486 -27.10 -21.22 -19.61
C VAL A 486 -26.35 -20.01 -19.04
N PRO A 487 -25.44 -20.22 -18.07
CA PRO A 487 -24.65 -19.13 -17.53
C PRO A 487 -23.95 -18.38 -18.65
N HIS A 488 -23.95 -17.05 -18.60
CA HIS A 488 -23.14 -16.27 -19.51
C HIS A 488 -21.65 -16.66 -19.33
N PRO A 489 -20.82 -16.51 -20.37
CA PRO A 489 -19.37 -16.66 -20.22
C PRO A 489 -18.87 -15.82 -19.04
N ILE A 490 -17.95 -16.39 -18.26
CA ILE A 490 -17.34 -15.66 -17.15
C ILE A 490 -16.51 -14.52 -17.74
N LEU A 491 -16.98 -13.28 -17.54
CA LEU A 491 -16.26 -12.08 -17.93
C LEU A 491 -15.31 -11.68 -16.80
N VAL A 492 -14.02 -11.82 -17.06
CA VAL A 492 -12.97 -11.42 -16.11
C VAL A 492 -12.82 -9.90 -16.17
N ARG A 493 -13.05 -9.23 -15.04
CA ARG A 493 -12.82 -7.79 -14.91
C ARG A 493 -11.44 -7.58 -14.32
N LYS A 494 -10.53 -7.04 -15.12
CA LYS A 494 -9.18 -6.68 -14.65
C LYS A 494 -9.23 -5.31 -13.98
N TYR A 495 -8.39 -5.12 -12.96
CA TYR A 495 -8.16 -3.80 -12.39
C TYR A 495 -7.62 -2.85 -13.48
N GLN A 496 -8.16 -1.64 -13.53
CA GLN A 496 -7.71 -0.56 -14.40
C GLN A 496 -7.39 0.64 -13.53
N ALA A 497 -6.11 1.01 -13.50
CA ALA A 497 -5.66 2.20 -12.79
C ALA A 497 -6.26 3.46 -13.40
N ASN A 498 -6.64 4.41 -12.55
CA ASN A 498 -7.08 5.73 -12.93
C ASN A 498 -6.52 6.79 -11.96
N ALA A 499 -6.70 8.06 -12.27
CA ALA A 499 -6.18 9.15 -11.44
C ALA A 499 -6.72 9.11 -10.00
N GLY A 500 -8.00 8.74 -9.83
CA GLY A 500 -8.64 8.62 -8.52
C GLY A 500 -8.04 7.50 -7.67
N THR A 501 -7.82 6.32 -8.25
CA THR A 501 -7.18 5.20 -7.54
C THR A 501 -5.72 5.51 -7.21
N ASN A 502 -4.97 6.14 -8.13
CA ASN A 502 -3.58 6.56 -7.87
C ASN A 502 -3.50 7.56 -6.70
N HIS A 503 -4.40 8.55 -6.69
CA HIS A 503 -4.49 9.51 -5.60
C HIS A 503 -4.81 8.80 -4.27
N TRP A 504 -5.81 7.91 -4.28
CA TRP A 504 -6.19 7.13 -3.10
C TRP A 504 -5.03 6.28 -2.56
N PHE A 505 -4.31 5.56 -3.43
CA PHE A 505 -3.15 4.76 -3.01
C PHE A 505 -2.06 5.61 -2.39
N ARG A 506 -1.80 6.82 -2.92
CA ARG A 506 -0.82 7.72 -2.35
C ARG A 506 -1.24 8.25 -0.98
N THR A 507 -2.49 8.71 -0.86
CA THR A 507 -3.05 9.20 0.40
C THR A 507 -3.05 8.11 1.46
N TYR A 508 -3.42 6.88 1.10
CA TYR A 508 -3.33 5.72 1.98
C TYR A 508 -1.88 5.45 2.40
N MET A 509 -0.95 5.33 1.45
CA MET A 509 0.46 5.05 1.73
C MET A 509 1.08 6.06 2.69
N TRP A 510 0.96 7.36 2.40
CA TRP A 510 1.48 8.41 3.29
C TRP A 510 0.71 8.52 4.61
N GLY A 511 -0.59 8.20 4.63
CA GLY A 511 -1.37 8.08 5.86
C GLY A 511 -0.82 7.01 6.80
N VAL A 512 -0.49 5.83 6.25
CA VAL A 512 0.14 4.75 7.02
C VAL A 512 1.52 5.17 7.52
N ILE A 513 2.35 5.72 6.63
CA ILE A 513 3.71 6.17 6.98
C ILE A 513 3.66 7.24 8.09
N TYR A 514 2.76 8.22 7.98
CA TYR A 514 2.58 9.28 8.97
C TYR A 514 2.20 8.72 10.34
N LEU A 515 1.20 7.83 10.39
CA LEU A 515 0.74 7.20 11.63
C LEU A 515 1.78 6.27 12.28
N ARG A 516 2.75 5.79 11.50
CA ARG A 516 3.82 4.89 11.98
C ARG A 516 5.02 5.64 12.54
N ASN A 517 5.26 6.87 12.12
CA ASN A 517 6.40 7.67 12.57
C ASN A 517 6.00 8.63 13.70
N THR A 518 5.46 8.07 14.80
CA THR A 518 5.08 8.83 16.00
C THR A 518 6.09 8.74 17.15
N ASP A 519 7.07 7.83 17.09
CA ASP A 519 8.12 7.70 18.11
C ASP A 519 9.49 7.25 17.52
N PRO A 520 10.51 8.13 17.50
CA PRO A 520 10.39 9.57 17.69
C PRO A 520 9.56 10.17 16.53
N PRO A 521 8.69 11.15 16.80
CA PRO A 521 7.81 11.64 15.76
C PRO A 521 8.54 12.54 14.75
N ILE A 522 8.39 12.25 13.46
CA ILE A 522 8.98 13.06 12.37
C ILE A 522 8.11 14.30 12.13
N TRP A 523 6.81 14.10 11.93
CA TRP A 523 5.85 15.15 11.55
C TRP A 523 4.97 15.58 12.75
N TYR A 524 5.54 15.59 13.96
CA TYR A 524 4.78 15.99 15.15
C TYR A 524 4.29 17.43 15.03
N ASP A 525 2.99 17.64 15.22
CA ASP A 525 2.39 18.98 15.23
C ASP A 525 2.78 19.78 13.98
N THR A 526 2.51 19.25 12.78
CA THR A 526 2.71 19.96 11.51
C THR A 526 1.42 20.07 10.69
N GLU A 527 1.32 21.11 9.86
CA GLU A 527 0.12 21.41 9.05
C GLU A 527 0.07 20.60 7.73
N VAL A 528 -0.26 19.32 7.84
CA VAL A 528 -0.39 18.40 6.69
C VAL A 528 -1.69 18.64 5.90
N LYS A 529 -1.60 18.66 4.56
CA LYS A 529 -2.74 18.92 3.63
C LYS A 529 -3.27 17.66 2.93
N LEU A 530 -2.57 16.53 3.04
CA LEU A 530 -2.92 15.30 2.33
C LEU A 530 -4.27 14.67 2.77
N PHE A 531 -4.79 15.04 3.94
CA PHE A 531 -5.94 14.39 4.57
C PHE A 531 -7.22 15.22 4.52
N GLU A 532 -7.30 16.23 3.65
CA GLU A 532 -8.54 16.97 3.44
C GLU A 532 -9.63 16.01 2.92
N ILE A 533 -10.58 15.68 3.80
CA ILE A 533 -11.77 14.89 3.47
C ILE A 533 -12.67 15.81 2.65
N GLN A 534 -12.83 15.52 1.35
CA GLN A 534 -13.87 16.13 0.53
C GLN A 534 -15.25 15.66 0.96
#